data_AF-A0A2G9UGA2-F1
#
_entry.id   AF-A0A2G9UGA2-F1
#
_cell.length_a   1.000
_cell.length_b   1.000
_cell.length_c   1.000
_cell.angle_alpha   90.00
_cell.angle_beta   90.00
_cell.angle_gamma   90.00
#
_symmetry.space_group_name_H-M   'P 1'
#
loop_
_entity.id
_entity.type
_entity.pdbx_description
1 polymer ?
#
loop_
_entity_poly.entity_id
_entity_poly.type
_entity_poly.pdbx_seq_one_letter_code
_entity_poly.pdbx_strand_id
1 'polypeptide(L)'
;MWTFALPVPAGVFIPAILTGAAWGRLFGIGVGRAFPTVTGIDPGKYALVGAAAQLGGIVRMTISLTAIIMEATKDITFGLPIMLVLMVTKWVGDIFNEGLYDMHIDIQEVPILGWHPPKMSRNILAE
;
A
#
# COMPACT_ATOMS: atom_id res chain seq x y z
N MET A 1 8.20 -13.36 -1.38
CA MET A 1 9.24 -12.36 -1.04
C MET A 1 10.46 -13.09 -0.49
N TRP A 2 11.21 -13.82 -1.33
CA TRP A 2 12.48 -14.43 -0.90
C TRP A 2 13.69 -13.60 -1.34
N THR A 3 13.52 -12.77 -2.38
CA THR A 3 14.58 -11.96 -2.96
C THR A 3 14.85 -10.64 -2.23
N PHE A 4 13.98 -10.22 -1.30
CA PHE A 4 14.11 -8.94 -0.60
C PHE A 4 15.26 -8.91 0.42
N ALA A 5 15.59 -10.05 1.02
CA ALA A 5 16.65 -10.15 2.03
C ALA A 5 18.04 -10.50 1.44
N LEU A 6 18.18 -10.48 0.11
CA LEU A 6 19.47 -10.74 -0.53
C LEU A 6 20.36 -9.49 -0.44
N PRO A 7 21.69 -9.65 -0.33
CA PRO A 7 22.65 -8.54 -0.32
C PRO A 7 22.86 -7.99 -1.74
N VAL A 8 21.78 -7.62 -2.41
CA VAL A 8 21.75 -7.09 -3.77
C VAL A 8 20.85 -5.86 -3.77
N PRO A 9 21.25 -4.74 -4.42
CA PRO A 9 20.40 -3.58 -4.55
C PRO A 9 19.15 -3.92 -5.37
N ALA A 10 18.01 -4.06 -4.69
CA ALA A 10 16.72 -4.40 -5.29
C ALA A 10 15.57 -3.61 -4.67
N GLY A 11 14.53 -3.35 -5.46
CA GLY A 11 13.32 -2.64 -5.02
C GLY A 11 12.11 -3.57 -4.86
N VAL A 12 11.24 -3.27 -3.88
CA VAL A 12 10.01 -4.04 -3.60
C VAL A 12 8.79 -3.49 -4.36
N PHE A 13 8.88 -2.27 -4.89
CA PHE A 13 7.74 -1.55 -5.45
C PHE A 13 7.12 -2.25 -6.67
N ILE A 14 7.93 -2.54 -7.70
CA ILE A 14 7.44 -3.20 -8.93
C ILE A 14 6.89 -4.62 -8.69
N PRO A 15 7.57 -5.53 -7.94
CA PRO A 15 6.99 -6.84 -7.67
C PRO A 15 5.70 -6.77 -6.84
N ALA A 16 5.57 -5.80 -5.94
CA ALA A 16 4.32 -5.57 -5.20
C ALA A 16 3.18 -5.08 -6.11
N ILE A 17 3.45 -4.18 -7.07
CA ILE A 17 2.47 -3.78 -8.10
C ILE A 17 2.03 -4.97 -8.92
N LEU A 18 2.97 -5.78 -9.41
CA LEU A 18 2.68 -6.91 -10.28
C LEU A 18 1.81 -7.95 -9.57
N THR A 19 2.16 -8.30 -8.33
CA THR A 19 1.37 -9.24 -7.52
C THR A 19 -0.02 -8.67 -7.22
N GLY A 20 -0.10 -7.39 -6.85
CA GLY A 20 -1.35 -6.66 -6.63
C GLY A 20 -2.27 -6.59 -7.85
N ALA A 21 -1.70 -6.27 -9.01
CA ALA A 21 -2.40 -6.19 -10.28
C ALA A 21 -2.91 -7.56 -10.73
N ALA A 22 -2.11 -8.61 -10.52
CA ALA A 22 -2.50 -9.97 -10.89
C ALA A 22 -3.75 -10.43 -10.13
N TRP A 23 -3.75 -10.32 -8.79
CA TRP A 23 -4.93 -10.72 -8.01
C TRP A 23 -6.09 -9.75 -8.17
N GLY A 24 -5.84 -8.45 -8.32
CA GLY A 24 -6.87 -7.45 -8.61
C GLY A 24 -7.59 -7.71 -9.93
N ARG A 25 -6.84 -8.13 -10.97
CA ARG A 25 -7.43 -8.53 -12.25
C ARG A 25 -8.25 -9.81 -12.14
N LEU A 26 -7.77 -10.81 -11.40
CA LEU A 26 -8.52 -12.04 -11.13
C LEU A 26 -9.85 -11.72 -10.43
N PHE A 27 -9.82 -10.81 -9.44
CA PHE A 27 -11.02 -10.33 -8.76
C PHE A 27 -11.98 -9.63 -9.73
N GLY A 28 -11.48 -8.73 -10.57
CA GLY A 28 -12.30 -8.04 -11.58
C GLY A 28 -12.98 -9.00 -12.57
N ILE A 29 -12.29 -10.05 -13.02
CA ILE A 29 -12.89 -11.10 -13.86
C ILE A 29 -13.95 -11.89 -13.10
N GLY A 30 -13.71 -12.20 -11.83
CA GLY A 30 -14.68 -12.88 -10.96
C GLY A 30 -15.96 -12.07 -10.79
N VAL A 31 -15.85 -10.77 -10.50
CA VAL A 31 -16.98 -9.84 -10.39
C VAL A 31 -17.73 -9.75 -11.71
N GLY A 32 -17.03 -9.67 -12.84
CA GLY A 32 -17.66 -9.65 -14.17
C GLY A 32 -18.44 -10.93 -14.49
N ARG A 33 -18.01 -12.10 -13.99
CA ARG A 33 -18.76 -13.36 -14.14
C ARG A 33 -19.94 -13.48 -13.18
N ALA A 34 -19.82 -12.95 -11.97
CA ALA A 34 -20.88 -13.00 -10.96
C ALA A 34 -22.03 -12.02 -11.26
N PHE A 35 -21.73 -10.87 -11.86
CA PHE A 35 -22.72 -9.83 -12.18
C PHE A 35 -22.73 -9.49 -13.68
N PRO A 36 -23.26 -10.40 -14.54
CA PRO A 36 -23.28 -10.20 -15.99
C PRO A 36 -24.20 -9.07 -16.44
N THR A 37 -25.13 -8.62 -15.58
CA THR A 37 -26.09 -7.53 -15.86
C THR A 37 -25.52 -6.13 -15.69
N VAL A 38 -24.34 -5.99 -15.06
CA VAL A 38 -23.70 -4.68 -14.85
C VAL A 38 -22.74 -4.39 -16.00
N THR A 39 -23.11 -3.47 -16.87
CA THR A 39 -22.23 -2.97 -17.93
C THR A 39 -21.22 -1.97 -17.35
N GLY A 40 -19.94 -2.09 -17.73
CA GLY A 40 -18.88 -1.17 -17.29
C GLY A 40 -17.84 -1.74 -16.30
N ILE A 41 -17.87 -3.04 -16.03
CA ILE A 41 -16.82 -3.72 -15.25
C ILE A 41 -15.58 -3.88 -16.14
N ASP A 42 -14.61 -2.98 -15.97
CA ASP A 42 -13.30 -3.09 -16.62
C ASP A 42 -12.28 -3.76 -15.68
N PRO A 43 -11.76 -4.95 -16.02
CA PRO A 43 -10.83 -5.68 -15.17
C PRO A 43 -9.47 -4.97 -14.97
N GLY A 44 -9.11 -4.02 -15.84
CA GLY A 44 -7.93 -3.16 -15.69
C GLY A 44 -8.07 -2.17 -14.54
N LYS A 45 -9.27 -1.60 -14.31
CA LYS A 45 -9.52 -0.73 -13.14
C LYS A 45 -9.36 -1.50 -11.83
N TYR A 46 -9.85 -2.73 -11.77
CA TYR A 46 -9.66 -3.60 -10.60
C TYR A 46 -8.20 -4.03 -10.42
N ALA A 47 -7.46 -4.24 -11.51
CA ALA A 47 -6.02 -4.48 -11.44
C ALA A 47 -5.27 -3.29 -10.83
N LEU A 48 -5.60 -2.06 -11.23
CA LEU A 48 -5.01 -0.84 -10.66
C LEU A 48 -5.30 -0.70 -9.17
N VAL A 49 -6.55 -0.93 -8.76
CA VAL A 49 -6.96 -0.89 -7.35
C VAL A 49 -6.27 -1.98 -6.52
N GLY A 50 -6.16 -3.20 -7.05
CA GLY A 50 -5.43 -4.30 -6.40
C GLY A 50 -3.93 -4.02 -6.25
N ALA A 51 -3.32 -3.41 -7.27
CA ALA A 51 -1.93 -2.93 -7.19
C ALA A 51 -1.73 -1.90 -6.08
N ALA A 52 -2.61 -0.89 -6.01
CA ALA A 52 -2.57 0.14 -4.98
C ALA A 52 -2.76 -0.48 -3.58
N ALA A 53 -3.74 -1.37 -3.42
CA ALA A 53 -4.02 -2.05 -2.17
C ALA A 53 -2.82 -2.87 -1.66
N GLN A 54 -2.17 -3.63 -2.55
CA GLN A 54 -0.99 -4.42 -2.20
C GLN A 54 0.19 -3.54 -1.78
N LEU A 55 0.45 -2.47 -2.54
CA LEU A 55 1.53 -1.53 -2.22
C LEU A 55 1.30 -0.78 -0.91
N GLY A 56 0.11 -0.21 -0.71
CA GLY A 56 -0.27 0.45 0.55
C GLY A 56 -0.20 -0.51 1.73
N GLY A 57 -0.58 -1.76 1.50
CA GLY A 57 -0.50 -2.87 2.45
C GLY A 57 0.92 -3.37 2.76
N ILE A 58 1.96 -3.00 2.01
CA ILE A 58 3.34 -3.35 2.34
C ILE A 58 4.09 -2.14 2.92
N VAL A 59 3.90 -0.98 2.30
CA VAL A 59 4.73 0.21 2.49
C VAL A 59 4.12 1.22 3.47
N ARG A 60 2.82 1.16 3.75
CA ARG A 60 2.09 2.09 4.66
C ARG A 60 2.13 3.58 4.27
N MET A 61 2.57 3.91 3.05
CA MET A 61 2.52 5.27 2.49
C MET A 61 1.18 5.51 1.79
N THR A 62 0.43 6.52 2.23
CA THR A 62 -0.92 6.81 1.69
C THR A 62 -0.91 7.98 0.72
N ILE A 63 -0.51 9.18 1.16
CA ILE A 63 -0.63 10.42 0.38
C ILE A 63 0.31 10.39 -0.83
N SER A 64 1.61 10.17 -0.61
CA SER A 64 2.61 10.15 -1.69
C SER A 64 2.31 9.06 -2.71
N LEU A 65 1.86 7.89 -2.25
CA LEU A 65 1.53 6.78 -3.13
C LEU A 65 0.30 7.06 -4.00
N THR A 66 -0.72 7.69 -3.40
CA THR A 66 -1.91 8.14 -4.15
C THR A 66 -1.50 9.09 -5.28
N ALA A 67 -0.64 10.07 -4.97
CA ALA A 67 -0.16 11.04 -5.96
C ALA A 67 0.63 10.36 -7.09
N ILE A 68 1.54 9.43 -6.78
CA ILE A 68 2.31 8.70 -7.79
C ILE A 68 1.40 7.91 -8.74
N ILE A 69 0.41 7.19 -8.20
CA ILE A 69 -0.50 6.37 -9.03
C ILE A 69 -1.43 7.28 -9.86
N MET A 70 -1.91 8.38 -9.29
CA MET A 70 -2.71 9.38 -9.99
C MET A 70 -1.95 9.98 -11.17
N GLU A 71 -0.71 10.44 -10.95
CA GLU A 71 0.15 11.00 -11.99
C GLU A 71 0.48 9.96 -13.07
N ALA A 72 0.77 8.71 -12.68
CA ALA A 72 1.05 7.63 -13.62
C ALA A 72 -0.16 7.26 -14.49
N THR A 73 -1.38 7.36 -13.93
CA THR A 73 -2.63 7.08 -14.65
C THR A 73 -3.09 8.26 -15.50
N LYS A 74 -2.59 9.47 -15.21
CA LYS A 74 -3.03 10.74 -15.82
C LYS A 74 -4.54 11.01 -15.72
N ASP A 75 -5.16 10.52 -14.65
CA ASP A 75 -6.58 10.76 -14.37
C ASP A 75 -6.79 11.03 -12.88
N ILE A 76 -7.19 12.26 -12.58
CA ILE A 76 -7.36 12.77 -11.22
C ILE A 76 -8.62 12.19 -10.57
N THR A 77 -9.59 11.77 -11.38
CA THR A 77 -10.87 11.22 -10.90
C THR A 77 -10.66 9.92 -10.12
N PHE A 78 -9.62 9.16 -10.46
CA PHE A 78 -9.23 7.94 -9.73
C PHE A 78 -8.49 8.21 -8.42
N GLY A 79 -8.09 9.46 -8.14
CA GLY A 79 -7.35 9.80 -6.92
C GLY A 79 -8.14 9.50 -5.64
N LEU A 80 -9.40 9.93 -5.58
CA LEU A 80 -10.26 9.72 -4.40
C LEU A 80 -10.52 8.23 -4.08
N PRO A 81 -10.96 7.38 -5.03
CA PRO A 81 -11.15 5.95 -4.75
C PRO A 81 -9.85 5.23 -4.38
N ILE A 82 -8.71 5.58 -5.00
CA ILE A 82 -7.41 4.99 -4.66
C ILE A 82 -6.99 5.40 -3.24
N MET A 83 -7.21 6.66 -2.87
CA MET A 83 -6.91 7.15 -1.52
C MET A 83 -7.72 6.40 -0.44
N LEU A 84 -9.01 6.15 -0.69
CA LEU A 84 -9.85 5.36 0.22
C LEU A 84 -9.30 3.94 0.38
N VAL A 85 -8.94 3.28 -0.71
CA VAL A 85 -8.34 1.94 -0.69
C VAL A 85 -7.04 1.94 0.10
N LEU A 86 -6.18 2.93 -0.11
CA LEU A 86 -4.92 3.06 0.62
C LEU A 86 -5.13 3.34 2.11
N MET A 87 -6.14 4.11 2.49
CA MET A 87 -6.49 4.32 3.90
C MET A 87 -6.99 3.03 4.56
N VAL A 88 -7.89 2.30 3.89
CA VAL A 88 -8.42 1.03 4.43
C VAL A 88 -7.31 -0.01 4.57
N THR A 89 -6.48 -0.16 3.54
CA THR A 89 -5.36 -1.12 3.58
C THR A 89 -4.31 -0.75 4.62
N LYS A 90 -3.98 0.54 4.78
CA LYS A 90 -3.11 0.99 5.88
C LYS A 90 -3.72 0.64 7.23
N TRP A 91 -4.98 0.98 7.45
CA TRP A 91 -5.61 0.77 8.76
C TRP A 91 -5.70 -0.70 9.14
N VAL A 92 -6.08 -1.56 8.20
CA VAL A 92 -6.05 -3.02 8.39
C VAL A 92 -4.63 -3.47 8.66
N GLY A 93 -3.66 -2.98 7.89
CA GLY A 93 -2.26 -3.32 8.05
C GLY A 93 -1.69 -2.96 9.43
N ASP A 94 -1.95 -1.75 9.92
CA ASP A 94 -1.46 -1.24 11.21
C ASP A 94 -1.98 -2.04 12.41
N ILE A 95 -3.10 -2.77 12.26
CA ILE A 95 -3.62 -3.66 13.31
C ILE A 95 -2.77 -4.93 13.43
N PHE A 96 -2.22 -5.44 12.32
CA PHE A 96 -1.50 -6.71 12.30
C PHE A 96 0.02 -6.54 12.38
N ASN A 97 0.57 -5.58 11.65
CA ASN A 97 2.02 -5.44 11.53
C ASN A 97 2.45 -4.04 11.08
N GLU A 98 3.68 -3.67 11.42
CA GLU A 98 4.31 -2.43 10.97
C GLU A 98 4.64 -2.47 9.46
N GLY A 99 4.95 -1.30 8.89
CA GLY A 99 5.36 -1.19 7.50
C GLY A 99 6.69 -1.90 7.25
N LEU A 100 6.89 -2.40 6.02
CA LEU A 100 8.12 -3.12 5.66
C LEU A 100 9.39 -2.29 5.91
N TYR A 101 9.33 -0.99 5.63
CA TYR A 101 10.46 -0.09 5.82
C TYR A 101 10.74 0.17 7.30
N ASP A 102 9.70 0.40 8.10
CA ASP A 102 9.84 0.64 9.55
C ASP A 102 10.41 -0.59 10.25
N MET A 103 9.92 -1.80 9.92
CA MET A 103 10.48 -3.05 10.44
C MET A 103 11.95 -3.25 10.11
N HIS A 104 12.39 -2.85 8.91
CA HIS A 104 13.80 -3.02 8.52
C HIS A 104 14.71 -2.04 9.26
N ILE A 105 14.21 -0.83 9.55
CA ILE A 105 14.93 0.17 10.35
C ILE A 105 15.10 -0.33 11.78
N ASP A 106 14.05 -0.93 12.36
CA ASP A 106 14.09 -1.52 13.70
C ASP A 106 15.10 -2.67 13.78
N ILE A 107 15.10 -3.57 12.80
CA ILE A 107 16.08 -4.67 12.71
C ILE A 107 17.52 -4.18 12.57
N GLN A 108 17.73 -3.03 11.92
CA GLN A 108 19.06 -2.41 11.78
C GLN A 108 19.48 -1.58 13.00
N GLU A 109 18.61 -1.47 14.02
CA GLU A 109 18.84 -0.69 15.25
C GLU A 109 19.23 0.76 14.97
N VAL A 110 18.72 1.35 13.87
CA VAL A 110 19.02 2.73 13.50
C VAL A 110 18.13 3.67 14.34
N PRO A 111 18.69 4.61 15.11
CA PRO A 111 17.89 5.51 15.94
C PRO A 111 17.16 6.55 15.09
N ILE A 112 15.93 6.23 14.69
CA ILE A 112 15.02 7.14 13.97
C ILE A 112 13.95 7.68 14.92
N LEU A 113 13.68 8.98 14.84
CA LEU A 113 12.56 9.58 15.56
C LEU A 113 11.27 9.42 14.75
N GLY A 114 10.23 8.90 15.41
CA GLY A 114 8.87 8.88 14.87
C GLY A 114 8.27 10.28 14.74
N TRP A 115 7.21 10.40 13.94
CA TRP A 115 6.54 11.68 13.69
C TRP A 115 5.88 12.30 14.94
N HIS A 116 5.37 11.46 15.83
CA HIS A 116 4.76 11.88 17.08
C HIS A 116 5.54 11.30 18.26
N PRO A 117 5.60 12.02 19.39
CA PRO A 117 6.17 11.46 20.61
C PRO A 117 5.35 10.26 21.10
N PRO A 118 5.96 9.31 21.83
CA PRO A 118 5.26 8.16 22.38
C PRO A 118 4.04 8.63 23.21
N LYS A 119 2.90 7.93 23.10
CA LYS A 119 1.67 8.33 23.82
C LYS A 119 1.86 8.46 25.35
N MET A 120 2.81 7.71 25.92
CA MET A 120 3.16 7.74 27.35
C MET A 120 4.18 8.82 27.72
N SER A 121 4.75 9.58 26.79
CA SER A 121 5.77 10.60 27.10
C SER A 121 5.20 11.95 27.54
N ARG A 122 3.87 12.08 27.68
CA ARG A 122 3.21 13.34 28.04
C ARG A 122 3.61 13.88 29.42
N ASN A 123 4.08 13.00 30.32
CA ASN A 123 4.45 13.35 31.70
C ASN A 123 5.98 13.31 31.93
N ILE A 124 6.79 13.14 30.88
CA ILE A 124 8.25 13.09 31.00
C ILE A 124 8.77 14.50 30.76
N LEU A 125 9.30 15.13 31.82
CA LEU A 125 9.91 16.46 31.76
C LEU A 125 11.40 16.34 31.48
N ALA A 126 11.95 17.29 30.74
CA ALA A 126 13.38 17.48 30.61
C ALA A 126 13.85 18.27 31.85
N GLU A 127 14.22 17.54 32.91
CA GLU A 127 14.93 18.11 34.07
C GLU A 127 16.42 18.28 33.77
#